data_AF-A0A7S1GL72-F1
#
_entry.id   AF-A0A7S1GL72-F1
#
_cell.length_a   1.000
_cell.length_b   1.000
_cell.length_c   1.000
_cell.angle_alpha   90.00
_cell.angle_beta   90.00
_cell.angle_gamma   90.00
#
_symmetry.space_group_name_H-M   'P 1'
#
loop_
_entity.id
_entity.type
_entity.pdbx_description
1 polymer ?
#
loop_
_entity_poly.entity_id
_entity_poly.type
_entity_poly.pdbx_seq_one_letter_code
_entity_poly.pdbx_strand_id
1 'polypeptide(L)'
;RNAKSKEEETRRVDRELANIRKKFTAPGNKLSEDGSNPALSSYQRKKYVWKLVYIHVLGYDVDFGHPEVLALVRSAKYSEKHVGYAALSLLLRGDDPMIN
;
A
#
# COMPACT_ATOMS: atom_id res chain seq x y z
N ARG A 1 -16.68 -8.28 1.34
CA ARG A 1 -17.62 -9.36 0.98
C ARG A 1 -18.98 -9.23 1.69
N ASN A 2 -19.08 -8.77 2.95
CA ASN A 2 -20.37 -8.62 3.65
C ASN A 2 -20.99 -7.20 3.52
N ALA A 3 -20.82 -6.52 2.40
CA ALA A 3 -21.49 -5.24 2.15
C ALA A 3 -22.83 -5.53 1.47
N LYS A 4 -23.90 -4.84 1.89
CA LYS A 4 -25.25 -5.04 1.35
C LYS A 4 -25.56 -4.15 0.14
N SER A 5 -24.74 -3.10 -0.09
CA SER A 5 -24.85 -2.21 -1.24
C SER A 5 -23.46 -1.72 -1.68
N LYS A 6 -23.38 -1.14 -2.89
CA LYS A 6 -22.13 -0.56 -3.40
C LYS A 6 -21.67 0.63 -2.56
N GLU A 7 -22.59 1.45 -2.08
CA GLU A 7 -22.30 2.61 -1.23
C GLU A 7 -21.74 2.17 0.13
N GLU A 8 -22.20 1.04 0.68
CA GLU A 8 -21.64 0.47 1.91
C GLU A 8 -20.23 -0.07 1.67
N GLU A 9 -20.00 -0.74 0.54
CA GLU A 9 -18.67 -1.20 0.15
C GLU A 9 -17.69 -0.03 0.01
N THR A 10 -18.06 1.01 -0.72
CA THR A 10 -17.24 2.22 -0.91
C THR A 10 -16.89 2.86 0.43
N ARG A 11 -17.87 3.06 1.33
CA ARG A 11 -17.61 3.59 2.68
C ARG A 11 -16.62 2.75 3.50
N ARG A 12 -16.64 1.42 3.33
CA ARG A 12 -15.69 0.52 4.00
C ARG A 12 -14.30 0.62 3.39
N VAL A 13 -14.21 0.72 2.06
CA VAL A 13 -12.95 0.93 1.34
C VAL A 13 -12.32 2.25 1.76
N ASP A 14 -13.06 3.36 1.76
CA ASP A 14 -12.56 4.69 2.14
C ASP A 14 -12.02 4.71 3.57
N ARG A 15 -12.73 4.06 4.49
CA ARG A 15 -12.29 3.92 5.89
C ARG A 15 -10.97 3.16 5.98
N GLU A 16 -10.83 2.06 5.23
CA GLU A 16 -9.61 1.27 5.23
C GLU A 16 -8.46 2.02 4.56
N LEU A 17 -8.68 2.72 3.45
CA LEU A 17 -7.67 3.58 2.81
C LEU A 17 -7.17 4.65 3.79
N ALA A 18 -8.09 5.33 4.50
CA ALA A 18 -7.73 6.32 5.51
C ALA A 18 -6.92 5.70 6.67
N ASN A 19 -7.25 4.48 7.10
CA ASN A 19 -6.49 3.74 8.11
C ASN A 19 -5.07 3.41 7.61
N ILE A 20 -4.94 2.91 6.37
CA ILE A 20 -3.64 2.56 5.78
C ILE A 20 -2.77 3.81 5.63
N ARG A 21 -3.32 4.94 5.13
CA ARG A 21 -2.59 6.22 5.06
C ARG A 21 -2.00 6.61 6.42
N LYS A 22 -2.82 6.57 7.48
CA LYS A 22 -2.35 6.85 8.84
C LYS A 22 -1.26 5.89 9.33
N LYS A 23 -1.22 4.65 8.85
CA LYS A 23 -0.17 3.68 9.21
C LYS A 23 1.12 3.92 8.42
N PHE A 24 1.03 4.45 7.20
CA PHE A 24 2.19 4.80 6.38
C PHE A 24 2.77 6.17 6.74
N THR A 25 1.97 7.06 7.32
CA THR A 25 2.49 8.27 7.97
C THR A 25 3.06 7.91 9.34
N ALA A 26 4.39 7.91 9.48
CA ALA A 26 5.04 7.65 10.77
C ALA A 26 4.61 8.67 11.85
N PRO A 27 4.61 8.30 13.15
CA PRO A 27 4.39 9.26 14.24
C PRO A 27 5.38 10.42 14.16
N GLY A 28 4.88 11.66 14.16
CA GLY A 28 5.73 12.86 13.99
C GLY A 28 6.29 13.03 12.57
N ASN A 29 5.73 12.35 11.58
CA ASN A 29 6.12 12.41 10.16
C ASN A 29 7.58 12.02 9.88
N LYS A 30 8.18 11.19 10.76
CA LYS A 30 9.55 10.69 10.63
C LYS A 30 9.60 9.49 9.67
N LEU A 31 9.58 9.78 8.37
CA LEU A 31 9.77 8.78 7.33
C LEU A 31 11.26 8.49 7.14
N SER A 32 11.57 7.31 6.61
CA SER A 32 12.92 7.01 6.13
C SER A 32 13.24 7.84 4.87
N GLU A 33 14.51 7.89 4.46
CA GLU A 33 14.95 8.67 3.29
C GLU A 33 14.19 8.29 2.00
N ASP A 34 13.76 7.03 1.90
CA ASP A 34 12.96 6.53 0.78
C ASP A 34 11.46 6.79 0.91
N GLY A 35 11.03 7.52 1.94
CA GLY A 35 9.64 7.87 2.22
C GLY A 35 8.82 6.79 2.94
N SER A 36 9.37 5.59 3.19
CA SER A 36 8.63 4.54 3.89
C SER A 36 8.62 4.73 5.41
N ASN A 37 7.57 4.26 6.09
CA ASN A 37 7.51 4.27 7.55
C ASN A 37 8.45 3.21 8.17
N PRO A 38 9.50 3.60 8.92
CA PRO A 38 10.43 2.66 9.55
C PRO A 38 9.83 1.93 10.75
N ALA A 39 8.75 2.44 11.36
CA ALA A 39 8.11 1.83 12.52
C ALA A 39 7.21 0.63 12.17
N LEU A 40 6.95 0.38 10.88
CA LEU A 40 6.19 -0.78 10.44
C LEU A 40 7.06 -2.03 10.42
N SER A 41 6.61 -3.07 11.11
CA SER A 41 7.21 -4.39 10.96
C SER A 41 7.00 -4.94 9.54
N SER A 42 7.86 -5.87 9.12
CA SER A 42 7.75 -6.64 7.88
C SER A 42 6.34 -7.17 7.61
N TYR A 43 5.73 -7.78 8.63
CA TYR A 43 4.38 -8.34 8.52
C TYR A 43 3.33 -7.26 8.27
N GLN A 44 3.38 -6.16 9.02
CA GLN A 44 2.44 -5.05 8.86
C GLN A 44 2.56 -4.40 7.49
N ARG A 45 3.78 -4.14 7.02
CA ARG A 45 4.01 -3.54 5.70
C ARG A 45 3.43 -4.42 4.59
N LYS A 46 3.74 -5.72 4.60
CA LYS A 46 3.15 -6.69 3.65
C LYS A 46 1.63 -6.74 3.72
N LYS A 47 1.06 -6.79 4.93
CA LYS A 47 -0.38 -6.82 5.15
C LYS A 47 -1.08 -5.59 4.55
N TYR A 48 -0.54 -4.40 4.76
CA TYR A 48 -1.15 -3.17 4.27
C TYR A 48 -0.98 -3.00 2.75
N VAL A 49 0.18 -3.37 2.20
CA VAL A 49 0.38 -3.40 0.74
C VAL A 49 -0.59 -4.37 0.06
N TRP A 50 -0.81 -5.57 0.61
CA TRP A 50 -1.81 -6.49 0.05
C TRP A 50 -3.24 -5.96 0.11
N LYS A 51 -3.58 -5.18 1.15
CA LYS A 51 -4.88 -4.53 1.21
C LYS A 51 -5.05 -3.50 0.09
N LEU A 52 -4.01 -2.71 -0.20
CA LEU A 52 -4.04 -1.77 -1.32
C LEU A 52 -4.20 -2.49 -2.67
N VAL A 53 -3.43 -3.55 -2.91
CA VAL A 53 -3.57 -4.39 -4.11
C VAL A 53 -5.00 -4.94 -4.24
N TYR A 54 -5.57 -5.45 -3.15
CA TYR A 54 -6.93 -5.98 -3.16
C TYR A 54 -7.96 -4.88 -3.47
N ILE A 55 -7.80 -3.69 -2.91
CA ILE A 55 -8.68 -2.53 -3.19
C ILE A 55 -8.57 -2.13 -4.68
N HIS A 56 -7.36 -2.09 -5.23
CA HIS A 56 -7.14 -1.83 -6.65
C HIS A 56 -7.82 -2.87 -7.55
N VAL A 57 -7.67 -4.17 -7.24
CA VAL A 57 -8.32 -5.25 -8.00
C VAL A 57 -9.86 -5.20 -7.93
N LEU A 58 -10.43 -4.63 -6.86
CA LEU A 58 -11.87 -4.35 -6.77
C LEU A 58 -12.33 -3.16 -7.64
N GLY A 59 -11.41 -2.48 -8.32
CA GLY A 59 -11.68 -1.35 -9.22
C GLY A 59 -11.72 0.00 -8.53
N TYR A 60 -11.17 0.11 -7.32
CA TYR A 60 -11.03 1.40 -6.62
C TYR A 60 -9.66 2.00 -6.87
N ASP A 61 -9.60 3.32 -6.98
CA ASP A 61 -8.35 4.03 -7.17
C ASP A 61 -7.46 3.95 -5.91
N VAL A 62 -6.18 3.70 -6.16
CA VAL A 62 -5.12 3.68 -5.14
C VAL A 62 -4.00 4.58 -5.66
N ASP A 63 -3.78 5.69 -4.96
CA ASP A 63 -2.89 6.79 -5.35
C ASP A 63 -1.70 6.98 -4.40
N PHE A 64 -1.45 6.01 -3.49
CA PHE A 64 -0.40 6.11 -2.48
C PHE A 64 0.15 4.73 -2.08
N GLY A 65 1.22 4.74 -1.30
CA GLY A 65 1.86 3.53 -0.75
C GLY A 65 3.04 3.02 -1.57
N HIS A 66 3.45 3.75 -2.62
CA HIS A 66 4.64 3.46 -3.41
C HIS A 66 5.92 3.31 -2.57
N PRO A 67 6.22 4.18 -1.58
CA PRO A 67 7.41 4.01 -0.74
C PRO A 67 7.47 2.66 -0.04
N GLU A 68 6.34 2.19 0.50
CA GLU A 68 6.23 0.90 1.17
C GLU A 68 6.38 -0.28 0.22
N VAL A 69 5.86 -0.17 -1.00
CA VAL A 69 6.08 -1.16 -2.07
C VAL A 69 7.57 -1.24 -2.44
N LEU A 70 8.22 -0.09 -2.67
CA LEU A 70 9.64 -0.02 -3.00
C LEU A 70 10.53 -0.53 -1.85
N ALA A 71 10.14 -0.28 -0.60
CA ALA A 71 10.81 -0.86 0.57
C ALA A 71 10.73 -2.40 0.60
N LEU A 72 9.62 -2.98 0.15
CA LEU A 72 9.50 -4.44 0.02
C LEU A 72 10.33 -4.99 -1.15
N VAL A 73 10.38 -4.29 -2.29
CA VAL A 73 11.22 -4.66 -3.45
C VAL A 73 12.70 -4.70 -3.08
N ARG A 74 13.17 -3.69 -2.34
CA ARG A 74 14.58 -3.57 -1.90
C ARG A 74 14.97 -4.55 -0.80
N SER A 75 14.01 -5.16 -0.11
CA SER A 75 14.29 -6.14 0.95
C SER A 75 15.10 -7.34 0.45
N ALA A 76 15.94 -7.92 1.32
CA ALA A 76 16.64 -9.18 1.08
C ALA A 76 15.74 -10.41 1.28
N LYS A 77 14.57 -10.27 1.92
CA LYS A 77 13.68 -11.39 2.22
C LYS A 77 12.78 -11.71 1.02
N TYR A 78 12.83 -12.95 0.55
CA TYR A 78 11.98 -13.42 -0.56
C TYR A 78 10.49 -13.11 -0.34
N SER A 79 9.97 -13.37 0.87
CA SER A 79 8.56 -13.11 1.18
C SER A 79 8.16 -11.63 1.11
N GLU A 80 9.10 -10.70 1.24
CA GLU A 80 8.87 -9.27 1.07
C GLU A 80 9.00 -8.89 -0.41
N LYS A 81 10.05 -9.34 -1.09
CA LYS A 81 10.23 -9.13 -2.53
C LYS A 81 9.03 -9.60 -3.34
N HIS A 82 8.49 -10.77 -3.04
CA HIS A 82 7.32 -11.32 -3.74
C HIS A 82 6.12 -10.36 -3.67
N VAL A 83 5.84 -9.81 -2.49
CA VAL A 83 4.76 -8.83 -2.30
C VAL A 83 5.09 -7.51 -2.98
N GLY A 84 6.33 -7.05 -2.85
CA GLY A 84 6.81 -5.82 -3.48
C GLY A 84 6.64 -5.86 -5.00
N TYR A 85 7.15 -6.89 -5.67
CA TYR A 85 7.03 -7.02 -7.12
C TYR A 85 5.58 -7.22 -7.58
N ALA A 86 4.78 -8.03 -6.87
CA ALA A 86 3.38 -8.20 -7.22
C ALA A 86 2.60 -6.88 -7.12
N ALA A 87 2.82 -6.10 -6.06
CA ALA A 87 2.21 -4.79 -5.90
C ALA A 87 2.74 -3.79 -6.92
N LEU A 88 4.04 -3.80 -7.22
CA LEU A 88 4.65 -2.92 -8.22
C LEU A 88 4.00 -3.10 -9.59
N SER A 89 3.83 -4.34 -10.05
CA SER A 89 3.23 -4.66 -11.35
C SER A 89 1.75 -4.30 -11.46
N LEU A 90 1.05 -4.12 -10.35
CA LEU A 90 -0.39 -3.81 -10.32
C LEU A 90 -0.67 -2.34 -10.01
N LEU A 91 0.16 -1.70 -9.18
CA LEU A 91 -0.09 -0.35 -8.67
C LEU A 91 0.73 0.74 -9.37
N LEU A 92 1.95 0.45 -9.86
CA LEU A 92 2.70 1.47 -10.61
C LEU A 92 2.18 1.54 -12.03
N ARG A 93 1.69 2.73 -12.39
CA ARG A 93 1.32 3.08 -13.75
C ARG A 93 2.52 3.74 -14.42
N GLY A 94 2.69 3.56 -15.74
CA GLY A 94 3.88 4.02 -16.47
C GLY A 94 4.07 5.55 -16.50
N ASP A 95 3.04 6.30 -16.08
CA ASP A 95 2.99 7.75 -15.95
C ASP A 95 3.32 8.25 -14.52
N ASP A 96 3.66 7.36 -13.58
CA ASP A 96 4.00 7.75 -12.21
C ASP A 96 5.31 8.58 -12.17
N PRO A 97 5.31 9.78 -11.56
CA PRO A 97 6.50 10.62 -11.41
C PRO A 97 7.68 9.94 -10.71
N MET A 98 7.46 8.82 -10.02
CA MET A 98 8.52 8.05 -9.38
C MET A 98 9.33 7.18 -10.37
N ILE A 99 8.88 7.02 -11.62
CA ILE A 99 9.56 6.25 -12.68
C ILE A 99 10.35 7.17 -13.64
N ASN A 100 9.97 8.45 -13.76
CA ASN A 100 10.58 9.41 -14.70
C ASN A 100 11.56 10.38 -14.04
#